data_AF-A0A1I5A1J3-F1
#
_entry.id   AF-A0A1I5A1J3-F1
#
_cell.length_a   1.000
_cell.length_b   1.000
_cell.length_c   1.000
_cell.angle_alpha   90.00
_cell.angle_beta   90.00
_cell.angle_gamma   90.00
#
_symmetry.space_group_name_H-M   'P 1'
#
loop_
_entity.id
_entity.type
_entity.pdbx_description
1 polymer ?
#
loop_
_entity_poly.entity_id
_entity_poly.type
_entity_poly.pdbx_seq_one_letter_code
_entity_poly.pdbx_strand_id
1 'polypeptide(L)'
;MKKKIFLIALIAITFITLLTFFLCLLFPHFMPEVMTPLMLTAMVATIAIQCQYQLQIGKRQISEQCSESSVKPENPVILLIGPCAATWFSKSDATDNARYAGSATWLQIGTPQELEKRLNYLNQYASNAPVHAFFPFLPDDSETVELTIKKIRAWQERFRSTLTSHCIPCTFAIYTRLSSERRSHSPDNATWSDDLAIQPRTSTNFAQALNDLELHIQNRAANDCNHSQRKVVTLTLLGWIKVSGISQAISDVFSRSSLELNKILLCDYGNGFTRHGAWSNWLESQYAILPSLGTGITLPPLPPVTIPIKKMPVIVRKKTQIILPKLYWSILLVTTLLAVKMFSHARYEYQQNMAFEQLLQRCAAINNLSIHRLEKRINYLDNEYQRRSQQVSSILSLQWSFIPESSYSNQLLSLMTKLKSIPVLSTAGAQEIFNSGSAALLPAAAKQLKNILMLARKYPNNNLLIVGHSDDTGRSDYNLLLSKKRAISVRNWLLEKNIAPQRLKISAAGDSEPVSNNSTPAGRQHNRRIEILIVPPEIMTNRS
;
A
#
# COMPACT_ATOMS: atom_id res chain seq x y z
N MET A 1 -0.93 -25.77 -16.06
CA MET A 1 -2.04 -25.28 -16.91
C MET A 1 -2.80 -24.08 -16.34
N LYS A 2 -3.33 -24.10 -15.11
CA LYS A 2 -4.18 -23.03 -14.56
C LYS A 2 -3.60 -21.59 -14.62
N LYS A 3 -2.29 -21.40 -14.40
CA LYS A 3 -1.63 -20.07 -14.50
C LYS A 3 -1.62 -19.48 -15.93
N LYS A 4 -1.42 -20.31 -16.96
CA LYS A 4 -1.42 -19.85 -18.36
C LYS A 4 -2.82 -19.45 -18.82
N ILE A 5 -3.83 -20.22 -18.43
CA ILE A 5 -5.24 -19.94 -18.75
C ILE A 5 -5.68 -18.61 -18.13
N PHE A 6 -5.28 -18.35 -16.88
CA PHE A 6 -5.62 -17.11 -16.17
C PHE A 6 -4.93 -15.88 -16.77
N LEU A 7 -3.67 -16.00 -17.19
CA LEU A 7 -2.94 -14.94 -17.88
C LEU A 7 -3.57 -14.62 -19.25
N ILE A 8 -3.97 -15.65 -20.00
CA ILE A 8 -4.64 -15.49 -21.29
C ILE A 8 -6.00 -14.81 -21.11
N ALA A 9 -6.77 -15.20 -20.09
CA ALA A 9 -8.05 -14.57 -19.77
C ALA A 9 -7.88 -13.08 -19.38
N LEU A 10 -6.86 -12.76 -18.59
CA LEU A 10 -6.56 -11.38 -18.20
C LEU A 10 -6.17 -10.53 -19.44
N ILE A 11 -5.30 -11.05 -20.30
CA ILE A 11 -4.89 -10.37 -21.55
C ILE A 11 -6.10 -10.17 -22.46
N ALA A 12 -6.92 -11.19 -22.65
CA ALA A 12 -8.13 -11.11 -23.48
C ALA A 12 -9.12 -10.06 -22.96
N ILE A 13 -9.36 -10.00 -21.65
CA ILE A 13 -10.24 -8.99 -21.06
C ILE A 13 -9.66 -7.59 -21.18
N THR A 14 -8.36 -7.41 -20.93
CA THR A 14 -7.71 -6.10 -21.14
C THR A 14 -7.81 -5.66 -22.59
N PHE A 15 -7.65 -6.58 -23.55
CA PHE A 15 -7.82 -6.30 -24.97
C PHE A 15 -9.26 -5.93 -25.32
N ILE A 16 -10.26 -6.65 -24.80
CA ILE A 16 -11.68 -6.32 -24.97
C ILE A 16 -12.01 -4.96 -24.37
N THR A 17 -11.45 -4.60 -23.21
CA THR A 17 -11.65 -3.26 -22.61
C THR A 17 -11.00 -2.16 -23.44
N LEU A 18 -9.85 -2.41 -24.05
CA LEU A 18 -9.16 -1.48 -24.95
C LEU A 18 -9.88 -1.32 -26.28
N LEU A 19 -10.44 -2.41 -26.81
CA LEU A 19 -11.23 -2.42 -28.05
C LEU A 19 -12.56 -1.70 -27.88
N THR A 20 -13.29 -1.96 -26.79
CA THR A 20 -14.52 -1.25 -26.45
C THR A 20 -14.25 0.24 -26.19
N PHE A 21 -13.12 0.57 -25.56
CA PHE A 21 -12.64 1.95 -25.44
C PHE A 21 -12.36 2.60 -26.81
N PHE A 22 -11.68 1.90 -27.71
CA PHE A 22 -11.38 2.40 -29.06
C PHE A 22 -12.64 2.62 -29.90
N LEU A 23 -13.63 1.72 -29.78
CA LEU A 23 -14.93 1.86 -30.42
C LEU A 23 -15.71 3.08 -29.88
N CYS A 24 -15.64 3.35 -28.58
CA CYS A 24 -16.23 4.56 -28.00
C CYS A 24 -15.58 5.86 -28.50
N LEU A 25 -14.27 5.85 -28.79
CA LEU A 25 -13.58 7.00 -29.37
C LEU A 25 -13.98 7.24 -30.84
N LEU A 26 -14.20 6.17 -31.60
CA LEU A 26 -14.57 6.29 -33.00
C LEU A 26 -16.03 6.71 -33.21
N PHE A 27 -16.92 6.41 -32.26
CA PHE A 27 -18.37 6.66 -32.40
C PHE A 27 -18.97 7.41 -31.20
N PRO A 28 -18.57 8.67 -30.94
CA PRO A 28 -19.03 9.45 -29.79
C PRO A 28 -20.54 9.77 -29.81
N HIS A 29 -21.20 9.61 -30.96
CA HIS A 29 -22.64 9.82 -31.13
C HIS A 29 -23.48 8.59 -30.73
N PHE A 30 -22.88 7.40 -30.65
CA PHE A 30 -23.58 6.15 -30.36
C PHE A 30 -23.46 5.78 -28.87
N MET A 31 -24.50 6.19 -28.12
CA MET A 31 -25.00 5.52 -26.90
C MET A 31 -24.18 5.62 -25.60
N PRO A 32 -24.27 6.76 -24.87
CA PRO A 32 -23.79 6.85 -23.48
C PRO A 32 -24.54 5.92 -22.52
N GLU A 33 -25.80 5.55 -22.80
CA GLU A 33 -26.64 4.73 -21.90
C GLU A 33 -26.29 3.23 -21.91
N VAL A 34 -25.78 2.69 -23.02
CA VAL A 34 -25.43 1.27 -23.14
C VAL A 34 -23.94 1.03 -22.86
N MET A 35 -23.08 1.98 -23.22
CA MET A 35 -21.64 1.83 -23.05
C MET A 35 -21.18 2.02 -21.60
N THR A 36 -21.90 2.83 -20.81
CA THR A 36 -21.62 3.00 -19.38
C THR A 36 -21.77 1.73 -18.55
N PRO A 37 -22.89 0.97 -18.61
CA PRO A 37 -23.00 -0.29 -17.89
C PRO A 37 -22.03 -1.35 -18.44
N LEU A 38 -21.71 -1.32 -19.74
CA LEU A 38 -20.75 -2.27 -20.33
C LEU A 38 -19.31 -2.06 -19.83
N MET A 39 -18.86 -0.80 -19.71
CA MET A 39 -17.57 -0.48 -19.11
C MET A 39 -17.53 -0.78 -17.61
N LEU A 40 -18.62 -0.49 -16.88
CA LEU A 40 -18.72 -0.75 -15.45
C LEU A 40 -18.71 -2.26 -15.15
N THR A 41 -19.42 -3.05 -15.95
CA THR A 41 -19.42 -4.52 -15.84
C THR A 41 -18.06 -5.12 -16.17
N ALA A 42 -17.35 -4.61 -17.19
CA ALA A 42 -15.99 -5.03 -17.50
C ALA A 42 -14.99 -4.66 -16.37
N MET A 43 -15.16 -3.48 -15.75
CA MET A 43 -14.35 -3.05 -14.60
C MET A 43 -14.62 -3.91 -13.36
N VAL A 44 -15.88 -4.22 -13.05
CA VAL A 44 -16.24 -5.11 -11.94
C VAL A 44 -15.73 -6.54 -12.21
N ALA A 45 -15.84 -7.03 -13.45
CA ALA A 45 -15.33 -8.36 -13.82
C ALA A 45 -13.81 -8.47 -13.67
N THR A 46 -13.05 -7.45 -14.08
CA THR A 46 -11.59 -7.41 -13.88
C THR A 46 -11.22 -7.39 -12.39
N ILE A 47 -11.91 -6.59 -11.57
CA ILE A 47 -11.71 -6.57 -10.11
C ILE A 47 -12.05 -7.92 -9.46
N ALA A 48 -13.16 -8.55 -9.86
CA ALA A 48 -13.60 -9.83 -9.31
C ALA A 48 -12.61 -10.96 -9.63
N ILE A 49 -12.16 -11.06 -10.88
CA ILE A 49 -11.15 -12.02 -11.34
C ILE A 49 -9.82 -11.78 -10.60
N GLN A 50 -9.46 -10.52 -10.39
CA GLN A 50 -8.25 -10.14 -9.66
C GLN A 50 -8.31 -10.49 -8.17
N CYS A 51 -9.46 -10.30 -7.53
CA CYS A 51 -9.69 -10.69 -6.14
C CYS A 51 -9.64 -12.22 -5.99
N GLN A 52 -10.23 -12.94 -6.94
CA GLN A 52 -10.17 -14.40 -7.00
C GLN A 52 -8.74 -14.93 -7.20
N TYR A 53 -7.92 -14.24 -8.00
CA TYR A 53 -6.49 -14.56 -8.16
C TYR A 53 -5.69 -14.38 -6.86
N GLN A 54 -5.89 -13.25 -6.16
CA GLN A 54 -5.27 -12.97 -4.86
C GLN A 54 -5.67 -13.99 -3.80
N LEU A 55 -6.96 -14.34 -3.71
CA LEU A 55 -7.47 -15.36 -2.80
C LEU A 55 -6.91 -16.76 -3.10
N GLN A 56 -6.73 -17.12 -4.38
CA GLN A 56 -6.09 -18.38 -4.76
C GLN A 56 -4.60 -18.43 -4.42
N ILE A 57 -3.88 -17.31 -4.51
CA ILE A 57 -2.49 -17.21 -4.04
C ILE A 57 -2.43 -17.38 -2.52
N GLY A 58 -3.32 -16.74 -1.77
CA GLY A 58 -3.40 -16.86 -0.31
C GLY A 58 -3.69 -18.30 0.14
N LYS A 59 -4.67 -18.97 -0.46
CA LYS A 59 -4.98 -20.39 -0.16
C LYS A 59 -3.81 -21.33 -0.49
N ARG A 60 -3.03 -21.04 -1.54
CA ARG A 60 -1.85 -21.85 -1.91
C ARG A 60 -0.66 -21.65 -0.97
N GLN A 61 -0.46 -20.43 -0.47
CA GLN A 61 0.54 -20.15 0.56
C GLN A 61 0.20 -20.88 1.86
N ILE A 62 -1.07 -20.89 2.25
CA ILE A 62 -1.56 -21.62 3.43
C ILE A 62 -1.39 -23.15 3.24
N SER A 63 -1.66 -23.69 2.04
CA SER A 63 -1.48 -25.12 1.78
C SER A 63 -0.01 -25.56 1.64
N GLU A 64 0.87 -24.70 1.09
CA GLU A 64 2.32 -24.98 1.00
C GLU A 64 3.05 -24.75 2.34
N GLN A 65 2.54 -23.90 3.23
CA GLN A 65 3.05 -23.77 4.61
C GLN A 65 2.67 -24.96 5.50
N CYS A 66 1.66 -25.76 5.12
CA CYS A 66 1.25 -26.94 5.89
C CYS A 66 1.96 -28.24 5.52
N SER A 67 2.92 -28.24 4.57
CA SER A 67 3.60 -29.47 4.13
C SER A 67 5.12 -29.42 4.24
N GLU A 68 5.66 -28.79 5.29
CA GLU A 68 7.02 -29.08 5.76
C GLU A 68 6.88 -29.65 7.17
N SER A 69 7.10 -30.96 7.28
CA SER A 69 7.16 -31.67 8.56
C SER A 69 8.19 -31.00 9.45
N SER A 70 7.71 -30.32 10.50
CA SER A 70 8.54 -29.88 11.62
C SER A 70 9.06 -31.13 12.35
N VAL A 71 10.18 -31.67 11.90
CA VAL A 71 10.95 -32.63 12.70
C VAL A 71 11.50 -31.82 13.87
N LYS A 72 10.85 -31.97 15.04
CA LYS A 72 11.30 -31.40 16.30
C LYS A 72 12.73 -31.93 16.53
N PRO A 73 13.77 -31.07 16.63
CA PRO A 73 15.10 -31.57 16.94
C PRO A 73 15.03 -32.25 18.31
N GLU A 74 15.41 -33.53 18.36
CA GLU A 74 15.49 -34.28 19.60
C GLU A 74 16.47 -33.59 20.56
N ASN A 75 16.16 -33.62 21.85
CA ASN A 75 16.98 -32.98 22.87
C ASN A 75 18.41 -33.54 22.82
N PRO A 76 19.47 -32.70 22.82
CA PRO A 76 20.85 -33.17 22.84
C PRO A 76 21.12 -34.10 24.02
N VAL A 77 21.95 -35.12 23.78
CA VAL A 77 22.39 -36.07 24.79
C VAL A 77 23.85 -35.79 25.12
N ILE A 78 24.12 -35.43 26.37
CA ILE A 78 25.45 -35.11 26.85
C ILE A 78 25.96 -36.26 27.72
N LEU A 79 27.02 -36.92 27.28
CA LEU A 79 27.68 -38.03 27.97
C LEU A 79 28.72 -37.46 28.92
N LEU A 80 28.48 -37.58 30.23
CA LEU A 80 29.39 -37.09 31.25
C LEU A 80 30.44 -38.18 31.54
N ILE A 81 31.66 -37.93 31.11
CA ILE A 81 32.79 -38.88 31.08
C ILE A 81 33.97 -38.35 31.88
N GLY A 82 34.87 -39.22 32.34
CA GLY A 82 36.08 -38.82 33.07
C GLY A 82 36.14 -39.34 34.51
N PRO A 83 37.27 -39.17 35.19
CA PRO A 83 37.50 -39.74 36.52
C PRO A 83 36.58 -39.14 37.59
N CYS A 84 36.16 -37.89 37.40
CA CYS A 84 35.32 -37.15 38.34
C CYS A 84 33.82 -37.22 38.00
N ALA A 85 33.41 -37.95 36.96
CA ALA A 85 32.06 -37.88 36.41
C ALA A 85 30.94 -38.15 37.44
N ALA A 86 31.20 -39.06 38.38
CA ALA A 86 30.23 -39.46 39.39
C ALA A 86 29.84 -38.35 40.39
N THR A 87 30.58 -37.24 40.47
CA THR A 87 30.26 -36.16 41.44
C THR A 87 29.07 -35.30 41.02
N TRP A 88 28.64 -35.39 39.74
CA TRP A 88 27.49 -34.65 39.21
C TRP A 88 26.14 -35.34 39.39
N PHE A 89 26.14 -36.56 39.95
CA PHE A 89 24.98 -37.42 40.14
C PHE A 89 24.85 -37.79 41.62
N SER A 90 23.62 -37.95 42.10
CA SER A 90 23.41 -38.34 43.49
C SER A 90 23.77 -39.82 43.65
N LYS A 91 24.47 -40.16 44.74
CA LYS A 91 24.77 -41.57 45.05
C LYS A 91 23.58 -42.33 45.64
N SER A 92 22.42 -41.69 45.77
CA SER A 92 21.27 -42.24 46.52
C SER A 92 20.54 -43.36 45.79
N ASP A 93 20.53 -43.38 44.45
CA ASP A 93 19.83 -44.39 43.66
C ASP A 93 20.73 -45.00 42.59
N ALA A 94 20.78 -46.33 42.50
CA ALA A 94 21.48 -47.05 41.42
C ALA A 94 20.96 -46.70 40.01
N THR A 95 19.82 -46.02 39.94
CA THR A 95 19.15 -45.55 38.72
C THR A 95 19.43 -44.08 38.38
N ASP A 96 20.08 -43.29 39.25
CA ASP A 96 20.38 -41.87 39.01
C ASP A 96 21.60 -41.68 38.09
N ASN A 97 21.49 -42.22 36.87
CA ASN A 97 22.51 -42.08 35.84
C ASN A 97 22.13 -41.01 34.79
N ALA A 98 21.02 -40.29 35.01
CA ALA A 98 20.46 -39.33 34.08
C ALA A 98 19.97 -38.07 34.81
N ARG A 99 20.44 -36.90 34.37
CA ARG A 99 20.03 -35.58 34.91
C ARG A 99 19.48 -34.73 33.77
N TYR A 100 18.32 -34.12 34.00
CA TYR A 100 17.70 -33.20 33.03
C TYR A 100 18.01 -31.77 33.46
N ALA A 101 18.79 -31.06 32.66
CA ALA A 101 19.15 -29.66 32.93
C ALA A 101 19.09 -28.85 31.63
N GLY A 102 18.25 -27.82 31.61
CA GLY A 102 17.97 -27.04 30.41
C GLY A 102 17.28 -27.87 29.33
N SER A 103 17.80 -27.77 28.10
CA SER A 103 17.31 -28.49 26.91
C SER A 103 18.02 -29.82 26.64
N ALA A 104 18.93 -30.26 27.53
CA ALA A 104 19.79 -31.42 27.32
C ALA A 104 19.56 -32.54 28.35
N THR A 105 19.77 -33.78 27.90
CA THR A 105 19.78 -34.97 28.77
C THR A 105 21.22 -35.33 29.10
N TRP A 106 21.59 -35.26 30.38
CA TRP A 106 22.93 -35.55 30.87
C TRP A 106 23.01 -36.99 31.38
N LEU A 107 23.99 -37.74 30.91
CA LEU A 107 24.08 -39.18 31.11
C LEU A 107 25.44 -39.55 31.69
N GLN A 108 25.47 -40.12 32.90
CA GLN A 108 26.71 -40.54 33.56
C GLN A 108 27.30 -41.80 32.91
N ILE A 109 28.58 -41.78 32.54
CA ILE A 109 29.29 -42.94 32.02
C ILE A 109 30.34 -43.41 33.02
N GLY A 110 30.02 -44.48 33.77
CA GLY A 110 30.94 -45.06 34.75
C GLY A 110 31.85 -46.16 34.21
N THR A 111 31.43 -46.87 33.16
CA THR A 111 32.14 -48.04 32.61
C THR A 111 32.19 -47.97 31.07
N PRO A 112 33.20 -48.60 30.44
CA PRO A 112 33.31 -48.66 28.98
C PRO A 112 32.12 -49.38 28.32
N GLN A 113 31.62 -50.44 28.96
CA GLN A 113 30.45 -51.19 28.50
C GLN A 113 29.18 -50.33 28.44
N GLU A 114 29.00 -49.44 29.42
CA GLU A 114 27.85 -48.54 29.47
C GLU A 114 27.90 -47.47 28.36
N LEU A 115 29.12 -47.02 28.01
CA LEU A 115 29.32 -46.10 26.88
C LEU A 115 28.87 -46.76 25.56
N GLU A 116 29.36 -47.96 25.28
CA GLU A 116 28.98 -48.74 24.09
C GLU A 116 27.47 -48.99 24.04
N LYS A 117 26.87 -49.43 25.16
CA LYS A 117 25.43 -49.68 25.25
C LYS A 117 24.61 -48.43 24.92
N ARG A 118 24.99 -47.27 25.47
CA ARG A 118 24.27 -46.01 25.24
C ARG A 118 24.48 -45.48 23.83
N LEU A 119 25.68 -45.56 23.28
CA LEU A 119 25.93 -45.18 21.89
C LEU A 119 25.14 -46.05 20.93
N ASN A 120 25.10 -47.37 21.14
CA ASN A 120 24.30 -48.28 20.34
C ASN A 120 22.80 -47.98 20.44
N TYR A 121 22.31 -47.70 21.66
CA TYR A 121 20.91 -47.30 21.87
C TYR A 121 20.58 -46.00 21.14
N LEU A 122 21.43 -44.98 21.23
CA LEU A 122 21.24 -43.69 20.55
C LEU A 122 21.29 -43.85 19.04
N ASN A 123 22.23 -44.65 18.51
CA ASN A 123 22.31 -44.94 17.08
C ASN A 123 21.05 -45.68 16.56
N GLN A 124 20.44 -46.54 17.38
CA GLN A 124 19.26 -47.32 16.99
C GLN A 124 17.95 -46.54 17.09
N TYR A 125 17.74 -45.80 18.19
CA TYR A 125 16.45 -45.19 18.53
C TYR A 125 16.41 -43.67 18.35
N ALA A 126 17.55 -42.99 18.35
CA ALA A 126 17.65 -41.52 18.34
C ALA A 126 18.79 -41.06 17.42
N SER A 127 18.81 -41.57 16.17
CA SER A 127 19.91 -41.34 15.22
C SER A 127 20.16 -39.88 14.86
N ASN A 128 19.17 -39.01 15.12
CA ASN A 128 19.22 -37.58 14.83
C ASN A 128 19.58 -36.72 16.05
N ALA A 129 19.63 -37.29 17.25
CA ALA A 129 19.99 -36.57 18.47
C ALA A 129 21.50 -36.27 18.48
N PRO A 130 21.92 -35.00 18.64
CA PRO A 130 23.33 -34.68 18.74
C PRO A 130 23.92 -35.21 20.05
N VAL A 131 24.97 -36.01 19.95
CA VAL A 131 25.70 -36.60 21.08
C VAL A 131 26.98 -35.80 21.33
N HIS A 132 27.20 -35.39 22.58
CA HIS A 132 28.38 -34.62 22.98
C HIS A 132 28.96 -35.18 24.29
N ALA A 133 30.27 -35.27 24.39
CA ALA A 133 30.95 -35.66 25.62
C ALA A 133 31.29 -34.44 26.49
N PHE A 134 31.12 -34.57 27.79
CA PHE A 134 31.49 -33.56 28.77
C PHE A 134 32.47 -34.15 29.76
N PHE A 135 33.68 -33.59 29.81
CA PHE A 135 34.76 -34.06 30.66
C PHE A 135 35.04 -33.04 31.77
N PRO A 136 34.45 -33.21 32.97
CA PRO A 136 34.73 -32.33 34.09
C PRO A 136 36.08 -32.66 34.74
N PHE A 137 36.78 -31.61 35.12
CA PHE A 137 38.03 -31.64 35.85
C PHE A 137 37.94 -30.81 37.12
N LEU A 138 38.38 -31.42 38.21
CA LEU A 138 38.38 -30.87 39.55
C LEU A 138 39.84 -30.77 40.02
N PRO A 139 40.44 -29.57 40.04
CA PRO A 139 41.82 -29.36 40.48
C PRO A 139 42.10 -29.89 41.90
N ASP A 140 41.09 -29.87 42.79
CA ASP A 140 41.18 -30.29 44.20
C ASP A 140 40.60 -31.70 44.48
N ASP A 141 40.26 -32.49 43.45
CA ASP A 141 39.70 -33.85 43.65
C ASP A 141 40.71 -34.88 44.20
N SER A 142 42.00 -34.57 44.19
CA SER A 142 43.03 -35.38 44.86
C SER A 142 43.95 -34.50 45.67
N GLU A 143 44.57 -35.05 46.71
CA GLU A 143 45.48 -34.32 47.60
C GLU A 143 46.76 -33.86 46.89
N THR A 144 47.27 -34.67 45.95
CA THR A 144 48.50 -34.39 45.21
C THR A 144 48.30 -34.44 43.71
N VAL A 145 49.21 -33.77 42.98
CA VAL A 145 49.23 -33.74 41.51
C VAL A 145 49.44 -35.15 40.94
N GLU A 146 50.29 -35.96 41.55
CA GLU A 146 50.60 -37.32 41.10
C GLU A 146 49.37 -38.23 41.17
N LEU A 147 48.57 -38.11 42.24
CA LEU A 147 47.33 -38.85 42.38
C LEU A 147 46.30 -38.44 41.32
N THR A 148 46.21 -37.15 41.01
CA THR A 148 45.35 -36.63 39.94
C THR A 148 45.76 -37.21 38.58
N ILE A 149 47.06 -37.18 38.25
CA ILE A 149 47.59 -37.76 37.01
C ILE A 149 47.34 -39.28 36.96
N LYS A 150 47.54 -39.98 38.08
CA LYS A 150 47.28 -41.42 38.20
C LYS A 150 45.81 -41.74 37.93
N LYS A 151 44.87 -40.97 38.47
CA LYS A 151 43.42 -41.14 38.20
C LYS A 151 43.08 -40.92 36.73
N ILE A 152 43.62 -39.87 36.11
CA ILE A 152 43.40 -39.57 34.69
C ILE A 152 43.90 -40.71 33.80
N ARG A 153 45.14 -41.19 34.03
CA ARG A 153 45.72 -42.30 33.28
C ARG A 153 44.98 -43.62 33.51
N ALA A 154 44.58 -43.92 34.75
CA ALA A 154 43.81 -45.12 35.05
C ALA A 154 42.44 -45.10 34.34
N TRP A 155 41.79 -43.94 34.27
CA TRP A 155 40.57 -43.76 33.49
C TRP A 155 40.82 -43.95 31.99
N GLN A 156 41.88 -43.34 31.45
CA GLN A 156 42.25 -43.46 30.04
C GLN A 156 42.46 -44.92 29.62
N GLU A 157 43.22 -45.69 30.39
CA GLU A 157 43.49 -47.10 30.08
C GLU A 157 42.20 -47.94 30.11
N ARG A 158 41.28 -47.66 31.04
CA ARG A 158 40.00 -48.36 31.13
C ARG A 158 39.10 -48.11 29.92
N PHE A 159 39.17 -46.92 29.32
CA PHE A 159 38.33 -46.54 28.18
C PHE A 159 39.02 -46.67 26.82
N ARG A 160 40.29 -47.11 26.79
CA ARG A 160 41.13 -47.16 25.59
C ARG A 160 40.53 -48.00 24.45
N SER A 161 39.89 -49.12 24.74
CA SER A 161 39.28 -49.98 23.70
C SER A 161 38.03 -49.33 23.09
N THR A 162 37.13 -48.83 23.92
CA THR A 162 35.81 -48.31 23.54
C THR A 162 35.89 -46.96 22.83
N LEU A 163 36.84 -46.09 23.22
CA LEU A 163 37.09 -44.77 22.63
C LEU A 163 37.97 -44.84 21.36
N THR A 164 37.99 -45.93 20.61
CA THR A 164 38.64 -45.97 19.28
C THR A 164 37.65 -46.04 18.13
N SER A 165 36.38 -46.37 18.42
CA SER A 165 35.40 -46.69 17.37
C SER A 165 34.47 -45.52 17.00
N HIS A 166 34.37 -44.47 17.82
CA HIS A 166 33.40 -43.39 17.64
C HIS A 166 34.02 -42.01 17.89
N CYS A 167 34.07 -41.14 16.88
CA CYS A 167 34.48 -39.74 17.08
C CYS A 167 33.39 -38.97 17.82
N ILE A 168 33.65 -38.61 19.09
CA ILE A 168 32.68 -37.90 19.93
C ILE A 168 33.25 -36.52 20.26
N PRO A 169 32.55 -35.42 19.91
CA PRO A 169 32.99 -34.08 20.28
C PRO A 169 32.94 -33.94 21.80
N CYS A 170 33.99 -33.41 22.40
CA CYS A 170 34.17 -33.36 23.84
C CYS A 170 34.48 -31.93 24.30
N THR A 171 33.79 -31.48 25.33
CA THR A 171 34.13 -30.24 26.05
C THR A 171 34.80 -30.59 27.36
N PHE A 172 35.98 -30.01 27.58
CA PHE A 172 36.69 -30.13 28.84
C PHE A 172 36.29 -28.98 29.76
N ALA A 173 35.88 -29.25 30.99
CA ALA A 173 35.39 -28.22 31.90
C ALA A 173 36.17 -28.21 33.22
N ILE A 174 36.76 -27.07 33.57
CA ILE A 174 37.51 -26.88 34.82
C ILE A 174 36.59 -26.25 35.86
N TYR A 175 36.40 -26.94 36.98
CA TYR A 175 35.57 -26.45 38.09
C TYR A 175 36.46 -26.08 39.27
N THR A 176 36.40 -24.84 39.69
CA THR A 176 37.07 -24.37 40.92
C THR A 176 36.34 -23.15 41.47
N ARG A 177 36.64 -22.77 42.70
CA ARG A 177 36.14 -21.54 43.29
C ARG A 177 37.14 -20.42 43.00
N LEU A 178 36.78 -19.52 42.10
CA LEU A 178 37.63 -18.42 41.64
C LEU A 178 37.33 -17.11 42.36
N SER A 179 36.12 -16.98 42.91
CA SER A 179 35.72 -15.81 43.69
C SER A 179 34.90 -16.14 44.93
N SER A 180 34.76 -15.15 45.80
CA SER A 180 33.85 -15.20 46.95
C SER A 180 32.44 -14.70 46.62
N GLU A 181 32.13 -14.44 45.34
CA GLU A 181 30.84 -13.88 44.93
C GLU A 181 29.68 -14.86 45.24
N ARG A 182 28.56 -14.30 45.72
CA ARG A 182 27.34 -15.01 46.08
C ARG A 182 26.16 -14.27 45.48
N ARG A 183 25.51 -14.85 44.47
CA ARG A 183 24.33 -14.27 43.81
C ARG A 183 23.06 -14.89 44.34
N SER A 184 22.24 -14.10 45.02
CA SER A 184 20.93 -14.52 45.55
C SER A 184 19.96 -14.99 44.45
N HIS A 185 20.09 -14.47 43.23
CA HIS A 185 19.22 -14.78 42.09
C HIS A 185 19.68 -16.00 41.26
N SER A 186 20.83 -16.60 41.56
CA SER A 186 21.33 -17.81 40.88
C SER A 186 21.44 -18.94 41.90
N PRO A 187 20.54 -19.94 41.87
CA PRO A 187 20.48 -20.97 42.91
C PRO A 187 21.77 -21.79 43.01
N ASP A 188 22.46 -22.01 41.88
CA ASP A 188 23.72 -22.77 41.84
C ASP A 188 24.96 -21.90 42.09
N ASN A 189 24.79 -20.57 42.09
CA ASN A 189 25.84 -19.57 42.25
C ASN A 189 27.12 -19.87 41.44
N ALA A 190 26.95 -20.14 40.14
CA ALA A 190 28.06 -20.40 39.22
C ALA A 190 28.17 -19.35 38.11
N THR A 191 29.40 -19.01 37.77
CA THR A 191 29.73 -18.16 36.61
C THR A 191 30.57 -18.96 35.63
N TRP A 192 30.08 -19.04 34.39
CA TRP A 192 30.74 -19.75 33.31
C TRP A 192 31.56 -18.79 32.44
N SER A 193 32.68 -19.27 31.90
CA SER A 193 33.44 -18.51 30.90
C SER A 193 32.64 -18.31 29.62
N ASP A 194 31.92 -19.35 29.19
CA ASP A 194 31.12 -19.43 27.97
C ASP A 194 30.02 -20.50 28.09
N ASP A 195 29.07 -20.50 27.16
CA ASP A 195 28.04 -21.54 27.04
C ASP A 195 28.58 -22.84 26.41
N LEU A 196 27.93 -23.96 26.73
CA LEU A 196 28.19 -25.24 26.09
C LEU A 196 27.50 -25.29 24.72
N ALA A 197 28.24 -24.92 23.66
CA ALA A 197 27.76 -24.95 22.29
C ALA A 197 27.95 -26.34 21.66
N ILE A 198 26.85 -26.99 21.29
CA ILE A 198 26.87 -28.31 20.63
C ILE A 198 27.07 -28.11 19.12
N GLN A 199 28.26 -27.66 18.70
CA GLN A 199 28.59 -27.38 17.30
C GLN A 199 29.26 -28.56 16.59
N PRO A 200 29.08 -28.68 15.25
CA PRO A 200 29.82 -29.67 14.48
C PRO A 200 31.25 -29.20 14.15
N ARG A 201 32.22 -30.01 14.57
CA ARG A 201 33.55 -30.24 13.95
C ARG A 201 34.53 -29.06 13.90
N THR A 202 35.03 -28.66 15.06
CA THR A 202 36.35 -28.02 15.19
C THR A 202 37.13 -28.73 16.29
N SER A 203 37.99 -29.69 15.91
CA SER A 203 38.92 -30.34 16.84
C SER A 203 40.12 -29.42 17.07
N THR A 204 40.45 -29.16 18.32
CA THR A 204 41.59 -28.31 18.73
C THR A 204 42.54 -29.10 19.63
N ASN A 205 43.83 -28.77 19.57
CA ASN A 205 44.80 -29.35 20.51
C ASN A 205 44.57 -28.77 21.91
N PHE A 206 44.65 -29.60 22.97
CA PHE A 206 44.47 -29.16 24.35
C PHE A 206 45.37 -27.98 24.75
N ALA A 207 46.65 -28.02 24.38
CA ALA A 207 47.58 -26.95 24.71
C ALA A 207 47.19 -25.62 24.03
N GLN A 208 46.71 -25.70 22.78
CA GLN A 208 46.24 -24.54 22.04
C GLN A 208 44.94 -23.99 22.65
N ALA A 209 43.97 -24.85 22.93
CA ALA A 209 42.70 -24.46 23.56
C ALA A 209 42.91 -23.80 24.94
N LEU A 210 43.93 -24.24 25.69
CA LEU A 210 44.29 -23.66 26.98
C LEU A 210 44.95 -22.28 26.84
N ASN A 211 45.78 -22.07 25.81
CA ASN A 211 46.31 -20.75 25.46
C ASN A 211 45.21 -19.81 24.96
N ASP A 212 44.26 -20.30 24.16
CA ASP A 212 43.13 -19.51 23.65
C ASP A 212 42.23 -19.04 24.82
N LEU A 213 41.98 -19.92 25.80
CA LEU A 213 41.26 -19.56 27.01
C LEU A 213 42.02 -18.51 27.83
N GLU A 214 43.34 -18.68 27.98
CA GLU A 214 44.17 -17.70 28.70
C GLU A 214 44.10 -16.32 28.06
N LEU A 215 44.26 -16.24 26.73
CA LEU A 215 44.17 -15.00 25.97
C LEU A 215 42.77 -14.38 26.06
N HIS A 216 41.71 -15.20 26.02
CA HIS A 216 40.33 -14.74 26.21
C HIS A 216 40.12 -14.09 27.59
N ILE A 217 40.66 -14.70 28.65
CA ILE A 217 40.57 -14.17 30.03
C ILE A 217 41.45 -12.92 30.21
N GLN A 218 42.64 -12.87 29.61
CA GLN A 218 43.52 -11.69 29.64
C GLN A 218 42.85 -10.47 28.99
N ASN A 219 42.15 -10.66 27.87
CA ASN A 219 41.49 -9.58 27.14
C ASN A 219 40.16 -9.12 27.77
N ARG A 220 39.61 -9.87 28.73
CA ARG A 220 38.36 -9.51 29.39
C ARG A 220 38.57 -8.32 30.34
N ALA A 221 37.71 -7.31 30.22
CA ALA A 221 37.70 -6.15 31.09
C ALA A 221 37.30 -6.56 32.53
N ALA A 222 38.03 -6.05 33.52
CA ALA A 222 37.77 -6.30 34.93
C ALA A 222 37.04 -5.10 35.52
N ASN A 223 35.71 -5.18 35.59
CA ASN A 223 34.86 -4.07 36.00
C ASN A 223 34.71 -3.96 37.53
N ASP A 224 34.79 -5.09 38.25
CA ASP A 224 34.64 -5.17 39.70
C ASP A 224 35.80 -5.95 40.35
N CYS A 225 35.98 -5.81 41.67
CA CYS A 225 36.96 -6.58 42.44
C CYS A 225 36.81 -8.10 42.26
N ASN A 226 35.58 -8.63 42.22
CA ASN A 226 35.34 -10.05 41.97
C ASN A 226 35.75 -10.49 40.55
N HIS A 227 35.59 -9.61 39.55
CA HIS A 227 36.05 -9.86 38.18
C HIS A 227 37.58 -9.87 38.11
N SER A 228 38.24 -8.93 38.79
CA SER A 228 39.71 -8.92 38.93
C SER A 228 40.23 -10.17 39.65
N GLN A 229 39.59 -10.58 40.74
CA GLN A 229 39.93 -11.78 41.48
C GLN A 229 39.79 -13.02 40.59
N ARG A 230 38.64 -13.22 39.93
CA ARG A 230 38.43 -14.32 38.98
C ARG A 230 39.52 -14.36 37.93
N LYS A 231 39.85 -13.22 37.32
CA LYS A 231 40.87 -13.11 36.28
C LYS A 231 42.23 -13.57 36.79
N VAL A 232 42.69 -13.02 37.92
CA VAL A 232 44.01 -13.36 38.49
C VAL A 232 44.08 -14.84 38.87
N VAL A 233 43.11 -15.33 39.66
CA VAL A 233 43.10 -16.73 40.13
C VAL A 233 43.00 -17.70 38.94
N THR A 234 42.25 -17.35 37.90
CA THR A 234 42.17 -18.15 36.67
C THR A 234 43.51 -18.24 35.96
N LEU A 235 44.19 -17.12 35.75
CA LEU A 235 45.50 -17.12 35.06
C LEU A 235 46.53 -17.92 35.86
N THR A 236 46.53 -17.79 37.18
CA THR A 236 47.37 -18.60 38.07
C THR A 236 47.04 -20.09 37.97
N LEU A 237 45.75 -20.45 37.93
CA LEU A 237 45.30 -21.83 37.76
C LEU A 237 45.76 -22.42 36.42
N LEU A 238 45.60 -21.69 35.32
CA LEU A 238 46.04 -22.14 34.00
C LEU A 238 47.57 -22.30 33.97
N GLY A 239 48.31 -21.38 34.59
CA GLY A 239 49.76 -21.51 34.78
C GLY A 239 50.15 -22.78 35.55
N TRP A 240 49.47 -23.08 36.65
CA TRP A 240 49.68 -24.31 37.42
C TRP A 240 49.37 -25.58 36.61
N ILE A 241 48.27 -25.61 35.84
CA ILE A 241 47.93 -26.75 34.98
C ILE A 241 49.03 -27.02 33.94
N LYS A 242 49.63 -25.95 33.38
CA LYS A 242 50.74 -26.05 32.42
C LYS A 242 52.02 -26.63 33.04
N VAL A 243 52.38 -26.19 34.25
CA VAL A 243 53.64 -26.57 34.90
C VAL A 243 53.56 -27.92 35.64
N SER A 244 52.38 -28.30 36.13
CA SER A 244 52.18 -29.51 36.96
C SER A 244 52.21 -30.84 36.19
N GLY A 245 52.31 -30.82 34.85
CA GLY A 245 52.22 -32.03 34.02
C GLY A 245 50.79 -32.57 33.82
N ILE A 246 49.80 -31.98 34.48
CA ILE A 246 48.37 -32.27 34.29
C ILE A 246 47.96 -31.97 32.84
N SER A 247 48.45 -30.87 32.27
CA SER A 247 48.20 -30.51 30.87
C SER A 247 48.63 -31.62 29.90
N GLN A 248 49.77 -32.27 30.14
CA GLN A 248 50.23 -33.37 29.30
C GLN A 248 49.35 -34.61 29.48
N ALA A 249 49.00 -34.96 30.72
CA ALA A 249 48.13 -36.10 31.00
C ALA A 249 46.75 -35.97 30.35
N ILE A 250 46.18 -34.76 30.31
CA ILE A 250 44.91 -34.48 29.63
C ILE A 250 45.09 -34.46 28.10
N SER A 251 46.18 -33.87 27.60
CA SER A 251 46.51 -33.91 26.17
C SER A 251 46.64 -35.35 25.65
N ASP A 252 47.22 -36.24 26.46
CA ASP A 252 47.33 -37.68 26.15
C ASP A 252 45.94 -38.34 26.05
N VAL A 253 44.97 -37.93 26.88
CA VAL A 253 43.59 -38.44 26.81
C VAL A 253 42.98 -38.14 25.44
N PHE A 254 43.07 -36.89 24.96
CA PHE A 254 42.47 -36.50 23.68
C PHE A 254 43.27 -36.99 22.47
N SER A 255 44.59 -37.12 22.56
CA SER A 255 45.41 -37.61 21.44
C SER A 255 45.37 -39.12 21.24
N ARG A 256 45.13 -39.90 22.31
CA ARG A 256 45.06 -41.37 22.26
C ARG A 256 43.63 -41.92 22.25
N SER A 257 42.62 -41.07 22.15
CA SER A 257 41.21 -41.46 22.07
C SER A 257 40.53 -40.80 20.88
N SER A 258 39.33 -41.25 20.54
CA SER A 258 38.46 -40.65 19.54
C SER A 258 37.65 -39.45 20.08
N LEU A 259 38.02 -38.93 21.26
CA LEU A 259 37.40 -37.71 21.81
C LEU A 259 37.99 -36.50 21.12
N GLU A 260 37.16 -35.77 20.38
CA GLU A 260 37.59 -34.54 19.71
C GLU A 260 37.39 -33.35 20.65
N LEU A 261 38.47 -32.78 21.17
CA LEU A 261 38.37 -31.59 22.02
C LEU A 261 37.83 -30.40 21.21
N ASN A 262 36.63 -29.97 21.57
CA ASN A 262 35.97 -28.81 20.96
C ASN A 262 36.39 -27.51 21.67
N LYS A 263 36.23 -27.47 22.99
CA LYS A 263 36.44 -26.26 23.80
C LYS A 263 36.81 -26.59 25.24
N ILE A 264 37.52 -25.68 25.89
CA ILE A 264 37.71 -25.67 27.34
C ILE A 264 36.75 -24.66 27.97
N LEU A 265 35.95 -25.09 28.94
CA LEU A 265 35.07 -24.25 29.75
C LEU A 265 35.65 -24.10 31.15
N LEU A 266 35.47 -22.91 31.73
CA LEU A 266 35.83 -22.63 33.10
C LEU A 266 34.56 -22.28 33.88
N CYS A 267 34.38 -22.92 35.04
CA CYS A 267 33.32 -22.64 35.98
C CYS A 267 33.90 -22.07 37.27
N ASP A 268 33.55 -20.82 37.58
CA ASP A 268 33.63 -20.30 38.94
C ASP A 268 32.45 -20.87 39.73
N TYR A 269 32.69 -21.97 40.44
CA TYR A 269 31.69 -22.58 41.29
C TYR A 269 31.70 -21.89 42.65
N GLY A 270 30.82 -20.91 42.82
CA GLY A 270 30.83 -20.05 43.99
C GLY A 270 30.68 -20.85 45.28
N ASN A 271 29.76 -21.82 45.36
CA ASN A 271 29.59 -22.64 46.57
C ASN A 271 30.89 -23.37 46.96
N GLY A 272 31.74 -23.72 46.00
CA GLY A 272 33.02 -24.35 46.23
C GLY A 272 32.90 -25.81 46.69
N PHE A 273 34.04 -26.46 46.82
CA PHE A 273 34.13 -27.82 47.32
C PHE A 273 34.46 -27.83 48.81
N THR A 274 34.15 -28.93 49.49
CA THR A 274 34.29 -29.06 50.96
C THR A 274 35.68 -29.48 51.42
N ARG A 275 36.65 -29.58 50.50
CA ARG A 275 38.02 -30.04 50.79
C ARG A 275 39.04 -29.34 49.90
N HIS A 276 40.24 -29.16 50.46
CA HIS A 276 41.43 -28.76 49.72
C HIS A 276 42.06 -29.96 49.02
N GLY A 277 42.79 -29.70 47.93
CA GLY A 277 43.54 -30.71 47.21
C GLY A 277 44.78 -30.10 46.55
N ALA A 278 45.23 -30.73 45.48
CA ALA A 278 46.50 -30.42 44.83
C ALA A 278 46.64 -28.95 44.43
N TRP A 279 45.56 -28.32 43.96
CA TRP A 279 45.55 -26.91 43.57
C TRP A 279 45.62 -25.98 44.78
N SER A 280 44.77 -26.20 45.78
CA SER A 280 44.75 -25.42 47.03
C SER A 280 46.09 -25.51 47.77
N ASN A 281 46.66 -26.71 47.87
CA ASN A 281 47.95 -26.94 48.51
C ASN A 281 49.10 -26.25 47.75
N TRP A 282 49.05 -26.27 46.41
CA TRP A 282 50.02 -25.55 45.61
C TRP A 282 49.89 -24.03 45.80
N LEU A 283 48.67 -23.48 45.80
CA LEU A 283 48.44 -22.05 46.08
C LEU A 283 48.96 -21.63 47.46
N GLU A 284 48.73 -22.45 48.48
CA GLU A 284 49.24 -22.22 49.83
C GLU A 284 50.77 -22.23 49.83
N SER A 285 51.40 -23.20 49.16
CA SER A 285 52.86 -23.30 49.10
C SER A 285 53.54 -22.11 48.38
N GLN A 286 52.91 -21.57 47.33
CA GLN A 286 53.50 -20.51 46.51
C GLN A 286 53.19 -19.11 47.01
N TYR A 287 51.96 -18.90 47.50
CA TYR A 287 51.44 -17.57 47.80
C TYR A 287 50.93 -17.43 49.24
N ALA A 288 50.96 -18.50 50.06
CA ALA A 288 50.31 -18.54 51.38
C ALA A 288 48.81 -18.18 51.33
N ILE A 289 48.16 -18.48 50.20
CA ILE A 289 46.73 -18.25 49.98
C ILE A 289 46.00 -19.59 49.99
N LEU A 290 45.03 -19.74 50.87
CA LEU A 290 44.13 -20.88 50.89
C LEU A 290 42.73 -20.45 50.43
N PRO A 291 42.14 -21.07 49.40
CA PRO A 291 40.79 -20.71 48.94
C PRO A 291 39.74 -21.05 50.01
N SER A 292 38.57 -20.42 49.95
CA SER A 292 37.51 -20.73 50.92
C SER A 292 36.75 -22.01 50.54
N LEU A 293 36.53 -22.88 51.53
CA LEU A 293 35.74 -24.10 51.34
C LEU A 293 34.24 -23.81 51.25
N GLY A 294 33.52 -24.74 50.62
CA GLY A 294 32.07 -24.77 50.62
C GLY A 294 31.50 -25.21 51.95
N THR A 295 30.29 -24.73 52.25
CA THR A 295 29.60 -25.01 53.52
C THR A 295 28.98 -26.40 53.59
N GLY A 296 28.84 -27.10 52.46
CA GLY A 296 28.26 -28.44 52.39
C GLY A 296 28.42 -29.09 51.02
N ILE A 297 28.16 -30.40 50.97
CA ILE A 297 28.22 -31.19 49.74
C ILE A 297 26.97 -30.85 48.91
N THR A 298 27.15 -30.13 47.81
CA THR A 298 26.09 -29.82 46.85
C THR A 298 26.50 -30.36 45.48
N LEU A 299 25.50 -30.75 44.67
CA LEU A 299 25.78 -31.19 43.30
C LEU A 299 26.33 -30.00 42.51
N PRO A 300 27.44 -30.16 41.79
CA PRO A 300 27.96 -29.05 41.01
C PRO A 300 26.99 -28.67 39.88
N PRO A 301 26.99 -27.38 39.48
CA PRO A 301 26.15 -26.89 38.41
C PRO A 301 26.52 -27.51 37.07
N LEU A 302 25.55 -27.52 36.17
CA LEU A 302 25.75 -27.87 34.77
C LEU A 302 25.75 -26.59 33.93
N PRO A 303 26.58 -26.50 32.87
CA PRO A 303 26.64 -25.31 32.03
C PRO A 303 25.34 -25.11 31.25
N PRO A 304 24.99 -23.86 30.91
CA PRO A 304 23.91 -23.59 29.97
C PRO A 304 24.25 -24.19 28.60
N VAL A 305 23.28 -24.91 28.03
CA VAL A 305 23.44 -25.62 26.75
C VAL A 305 22.84 -24.79 25.61
N THR A 306 23.67 -24.40 24.66
CA THR A 306 23.26 -23.67 23.46
C THR A 306 23.23 -24.64 22.29
N ILE A 307 22.01 -25.02 21.88
CA ILE A 307 21.80 -25.80 20.66
C ILE A 307 21.97 -24.81 19.50
N PRO A 308 22.89 -25.04 18.54
CA PRO A 308 22.85 -24.27 17.32
C PRO A 308 21.49 -24.55 16.70
N ILE A 309 20.62 -23.53 16.68
CA ILE A 309 19.48 -23.56 15.78
C ILE A 309 20.11 -23.90 14.44
N LYS A 310 19.84 -25.10 13.91
CA LYS A 310 20.10 -25.38 12.51
C LYS A 310 19.29 -24.29 11.86
N LYS A 311 19.96 -23.19 11.49
CA LYS A 311 19.48 -22.30 10.45
C LYS A 311 19.41 -23.29 9.31
N MET A 312 18.25 -23.92 9.17
CA MET A 312 17.88 -24.52 7.91
C MET A 312 18.31 -23.45 6.94
N PRO A 313 19.10 -23.80 5.90
CA PRO A 313 19.32 -22.83 4.85
C PRO A 313 17.91 -22.33 4.61
N VAL A 314 17.67 -21.05 4.92
CA VAL A 314 16.38 -20.51 4.65
C VAL A 314 16.44 -20.67 3.15
N ILE A 315 15.79 -21.73 2.64
CA ILE A 315 15.27 -21.72 1.33
C ILE A 315 14.23 -20.64 1.53
N VAL A 316 14.72 -19.40 1.51
CA VAL A 316 14.15 -18.35 0.75
C VAL A 316 14.11 -19.08 -0.58
N ARG A 317 13.02 -19.84 -0.81
CA ARG A 317 12.42 -19.93 -2.12
C ARG A 317 12.34 -18.46 -2.38
N LYS A 318 13.39 -17.93 -3.03
CA LYS A 318 13.49 -16.56 -3.47
C LYS A 318 12.14 -16.44 -4.06
N LYS A 319 11.23 -15.74 -3.37
CA LYS A 319 9.82 -15.83 -3.71
C LYS A 319 9.96 -15.50 -5.18
N THR A 320 9.64 -16.44 -6.06
CA THR A 320 9.06 -16.02 -7.30
C THR A 320 7.69 -15.57 -6.81
N GLN A 321 7.69 -14.43 -6.06
CA GLN A 321 7.02 -13.24 -6.42
C GLN A 321 7.15 -13.33 -7.93
N ILE A 322 6.12 -13.91 -8.51
CA ILE A 322 5.63 -13.39 -9.75
C ILE A 322 5.36 -11.95 -9.33
N ILE A 323 6.42 -11.13 -9.35
CA ILE A 323 6.31 -9.70 -9.34
C ILE A 323 5.66 -9.55 -10.70
N LEU A 324 4.32 -9.62 -10.76
CA LEU A 324 3.63 -8.82 -11.76
C LEU A 324 4.27 -7.45 -11.51
N PRO A 325 5.10 -6.96 -12.44
CA PRO A 325 6.03 -5.90 -12.13
C PRO A 325 5.21 -4.78 -11.50
N LYS A 326 5.73 -4.09 -10.47
CA LYS A 326 5.04 -2.90 -9.94
C LYS A 326 4.63 -1.95 -11.08
N LEU A 327 5.40 -1.97 -12.16
CA LEU A 327 5.12 -1.39 -13.46
C LEU A 327 3.75 -1.76 -14.06
N TYR A 328 3.35 -3.04 -14.04
CA TYR A 328 2.06 -3.50 -14.56
C TYR A 328 0.90 -2.90 -13.75
N TRP A 329 1.02 -2.89 -12.42
CA TRP A 329 0.02 -2.27 -11.54
C TRP A 329 -0.06 -0.75 -11.73
N SER A 330 1.08 -0.08 -11.89
CA SER A 330 1.09 1.35 -12.20
C SER A 330 0.54 1.65 -13.59
N ILE A 331 0.84 0.83 -14.60
CA ILE A 331 0.32 1.00 -15.96
C ILE A 331 -1.20 0.83 -15.95
N LEU A 332 -1.75 -0.20 -15.29
CA LEU A 332 -3.19 -0.42 -15.19
C LEU A 332 -3.91 0.72 -14.44
N LEU A 333 -3.31 1.24 -13.37
CA LEU A 333 -3.84 2.40 -12.65
C LEU A 333 -3.84 3.66 -13.53
N VAL A 334 -2.76 3.90 -14.26
CA VAL A 334 -2.66 5.06 -15.15
C VAL A 334 -3.65 4.96 -16.30
N THR A 335 -3.81 3.78 -16.93
CA THR A 335 -4.79 3.62 -18.03
C THR A 335 -6.23 3.75 -17.55
N THR A 336 -6.55 3.25 -16.36
CA THR A 336 -7.90 3.40 -15.77
C THR A 336 -8.20 4.85 -15.40
N LEU A 337 -7.25 5.57 -14.77
CA LEU A 337 -7.41 7.00 -14.46
C LEU A 337 -7.54 7.85 -15.73
N LEU A 338 -6.76 7.54 -16.77
CA LEU A 338 -6.84 8.20 -18.08
C LEU A 338 -8.21 7.97 -18.72
N ALA A 339 -8.70 6.72 -18.72
CA ALA A 339 -10.02 6.37 -19.25
C ALA A 339 -11.16 7.10 -18.50
N VAL A 340 -11.08 7.18 -17.16
CA VAL A 340 -12.06 7.93 -16.35
C VAL A 340 -12.04 9.41 -16.71
N LYS A 341 -10.85 10.00 -16.86
CA LYS A 341 -10.72 11.41 -17.25
C LYS A 341 -11.28 11.67 -18.65
N MET A 342 -10.93 10.85 -19.63
CA MET A 342 -11.46 10.94 -20.99
C MET A 342 -12.99 10.78 -21.03
N PHE A 343 -13.53 9.81 -20.28
CA PHE A 343 -14.97 9.61 -20.18
C PHE A 343 -15.68 10.80 -19.53
N SER A 344 -15.12 11.35 -18.45
CA SER A 344 -15.68 12.54 -17.80
C SER A 344 -15.68 13.75 -18.75
N HIS A 345 -14.64 13.87 -19.57
CA HIS A 345 -14.52 14.94 -20.56
C HIS A 345 -15.52 14.75 -21.72
N ALA A 346 -15.61 13.56 -22.30
CA ALA A 346 -16.58 13.25 -23.36
C ALA A 346 -18.02 13.45 -22.89
N ARG A 347 -18.35 13.06 -21.66
CA ARG A 347 -19.67 13.30 -21.07
C ARG A 347 -19.96 14.79 -20.90
N TYR A 348 -18.97 15.56 -20.45
CA TYR A 348 -19.07 17.01 -20.33
C TYR A 348 -19.30 17.65 -21.70
N GLU A 349 -18.54 17.27 -22.73
CA GLU A 349 -18.73 17.76 -24.10
C GLU A 349 -20.12 17.42 -24.65
N TYR A 350 -20.58 16.17 -24.47
CA TYR A 350 -21.92 15.78 -24.89
C TYR A 350 -23.02 16.64 -24.24
N GLN A 351 -22.90 16.89 -22.93
CA GLN A 351 -23.82 17.77 -22.21
C GLN A 351 -23.79 19.20 -22.76
N GLN A 352 -22.60 19.72 -23.05
CA GLN A 352 -22.44 21.06 -23.63
C GLN A 352 -23.09 21.15 -25.02
N ASN A 353 -22.96 20.11 -25.85
CA ASN A 353 -23.58 20.07 -27.18
C ASN A 353 -25.10 20.06 -27.09
N MET A 354 -25.66 19.23 -26.19
CA MET A 354 -27.11 19.18 -26.00
C MET A 354 -27.68 20.52 -25.51
N ALA A 355 -26.98 21.18 -24.58
CA ALA A 355 -27.36 22.52 -24.11
C ALA A 355 -27.28 23.56 -25.24
N PHE A 356 -26.28 23.43 -26.13
CA PHE A 356 -26.10 24.30 -27.27
C PHE A 356 -27.20 24.12 -28.33
N GLU A 357 -27.55 22.89 -28.69
CA GLU A 357 -28.66 22.62 -29.62
C GLU A 357 -29.98 23.19 -29.09
N GLN A 358 -30.23 23.06 -27.79
CA GLN A 358 -31.40 23.69 -27.15
C GLN A 358 -31.35 25.23 -27.22
N LEU A 359 -30.17 25.84 -27.08
CA LEU A 359 -29.98 27.29 -27.21
C LEU A 359 -30.27 27.74 -28.64
N LEU A 360 -29.73 27.04 -29.65
CA LEU A 360 -30.01 27.31 -31.06
C LEU A 360 -31.50 27.24 -31.35
N GLN A 361 -32.18 26.18 -30.91
CA GLN A 361 -33.62 26.02 -31.08
C GLN A 361 -34.42 27.17 -30.42
N ARG A 362 -34.06 27.57 -29.19
CA ARG A 362 -34.71 28.70 -28.49
C ARG A 362 -34.52 30.04 -29.19
N CYS A 363 -33.31 30.31 -29.68
CA CYS A 363 -33.00 31.56 -30.37
C CYS A 363 -33.60 31.60 -31.79
N ALA A 364 -33.69 30.44 -32.45
CA ALA A 364 -34.33 30.29 -33.75
C ALA A 364 -35.87 30.40 -33.68
N ALA A 365 -36.50 30.09 -32.54
CA ALA A 365 -37.95 30.20 -32.39
C ALA A 365 -38.45 31.65 -32.44
N ILE A 366 -39.23 32.02 -33.47
CA ILE A 366 -39.73 33.40 -33.73
C ILE A 366 -41.06 33.70 -33.03
N ASN A 367 -41.64 32.74 -32.31
CA ASN A 367 -42.91 32.97 -31.62
C ASN A 367 -42.75 34.11 -30.60
N ASN A 368 -43.63 35.10 -30.68
CA ASN A 368 -43.62 36.31 -29.84
C ASN A 368 -42.34 37.16 -29.94
N LEU A 369 -41.80 37.35 -31.16
CA LEU A 369 -40.69 38.27 -31.42
C LEU A 369 -41.15 39.74 -31.37
N SER A 370 -40.32 40.59 -30.78
CA SER A 370 -40.41 42.06 -30.74
C SER A 370 -39.01 42.64 -30.98
N ILE A 371 -38.90 43.94 -31.24
CA ILE A 371 -37.59 44.58 -31.46
C ILE A 371 -36.69 44.39 -30.23
N HIS A 372 -37.23 44.64 -29.03
CA HIS A 372 -36.49 44.47 -27.77
C HIS A 372 -36.01 43.03 -27.53
N ARG A 373 -36.87 42.03 -27.79
CA ARG A 373 -36.47 40.61 -27.66
C ARG A 373 -35.43 40.21 -28.68
N LEU A 374 -35.51 40.75 -29.90
CA LEU A 374 -34.54 40.50 -30.96
C LEU A 374 -33.16 41.03 -30.56
N GLU A 375 -33.08 42.27 -30.07
CA GLU A 375 -31.83 42.87 -29.57
C GLU A 375 -31.24 42.08 -28.40
N LYS A 376 -32.06 41.71 -27.41
CA LYS A 376 -31.60 40.87 -26.29
C LYS A 376 -31.03 39.54 -26.76
N ARG A 377 -31.65 38.89 -27.74
CA ARG A 377 -31.14 37.63 -28.31
C ARG A 377 -29.82 37.83 -29.03
N ILE A 378 -29.69 38.88 -29.85
CA ILE A 378 -28.44 39.20 -30.54
C ILE A 378 -27.32 39.45 -29.52
N ASN A 379 -27.57 40.26 -28.49
CA ASN A 379 -26.59 40.56 -27.46
C ASN A 379 -26.22 39.31 -26.64
N TYR A 380 -27.19 38.43 -26.36
CA TYR A 380 -26.92 37.16 -25.69
C TYR A 380 -26.02 36.25 -26.54
N LEU A 381 -26.32 36.11 -27.84
CA LEU A 381 -25.51 35.32 -28.77
C LEU A 381 -24.10 35.88 -28.95
N ASP A 382 -23.97 37.21 -29.03
CA ASP A 382 -22.67 37.89 -29.14
C ASP A 382 -21.82 37.66 -27.90
N ASN A 383 -22.41 37.76 -26.70
CA ASN A 383 -21.75 37.44 -25.44
C ASN A 383 -21.32 35.96 -25.36
N GLU A 384 -22.18 35.03 -25.77
CA GLU A 384 -21.84 33.60 -25.80
C GLU A 384 -20.70 33.29 -26.78
N TYR A 385 -20.70 33.97 -27.94
CA TYR A 385 -19.61 33.87 -28.91
C TYR A 385 -18.28 34.38 -28.32
N GLN A 386 -18.28 35.53 -27.66
CA GLN A 386 -17.08 36.10 -27.03
C GLN A 386 -16.54 35.27 -25.86
N ARG A 387 -17.43 34.70 -25.02
CA ARG A 387 -17.00 33.83 -23.92
C ARG A 387 -16.27 32.59 -24.42
N ARG A 388 -16.80 31.97 -25.47
CA ARG A 388 -16.21 30.74 -26.03
C ARG A 388 -14.91 31.03 -26.77
N SER A 389 -14.84 32.11 -27.55
CA SER A 389 -13.59 32.50 -28.23
C SER A 389 -12.43 32.78 -27.26
N GLN A 390 -12.71 33.34 -26.08
CA GLN A 390 -11.70 33.59 -25.05
C GLN A 390 -11.17 32.30 -24.41
N GLN A 391 -12.00 31.26 -24.23
CA GLN A 391 -11.61 29.97 -23.64
C GLN A 391 -10.58 29.19 -24.48
N VAL A 392 -10.51 29.43 -25.79
CA VAL A 392 -9.58 28.76 -26.72
C VAL A 392 -8.13 29.22 -26.55
N SER A 393 -7.92 30.40 -25.96
CA SER A 393 -6.60 31.05 -25.90
C SER A 393 -5.62 30.46 -24.85
N SER A 394 -6.06 29.54 -23.99
CA SER A 394 -5.19 28.88 -23.00
C SER A 394 -4.51 27.62 -23.56
N ILE A 395 -3.30 27.78 -24.09
CA ILE A 395 -2.51 26.82 -24.90
C ILE A 395 -2.04 25.54 -24.15
N LEU A 396 -2.54 25.22 -22.95
CA LEU A 396 -2.15 24.00 -22.21
C LEU A 396 -3.27 22.98 -22.00
N SER A 397 -4.45 23.18 -22.58
CA SER A 397 -5.42 22.10 -22.65
C SER A 397 -5.05 21.20 -23.83
N LEU A 398 -4.61 19.98 -23.56
CA LEU A 398 -4.61 18.88 -24.52
C LEU A 398 -6.04 18.73 -25.03
N GLN A 399 -6.37 19.44 -26.10
CA GLN A 399 -7.73 19.59 -26.61
C GLN A 399 -8.04 18.32 -27.39
N TRP A 400 -8.44 17.27 -26.68
CA TRP A 400 -8.99 16.04 -27.26
C TRP A 400 -10.44 16.21 -27.71
N SER A 401 -10.83 17.44 -28.06
CA SER A 401 -12.18 17.73 -28.52
C SER A 401 -12.32 17.21 -29.94
N PHE A 402 -13.11 16.15 -30.11
CA PHE A 402 -13.39 15.55 -31.41
C PHE A 402 -14.45 16.34 -32.21
N ILE A 403 -14.89 17.49 -31.69
CA ILE A 403 -15.86 18.34 -32.35
C ILE A 403 -15.15 19.60 -32.82
N PRO A 404 -15.13 19.89 -34.13
CA PRO A 404 -14.51 21.08 -34.64
C PRO A 404 -15.26 22.29 -34.11
N GLU A 405 -14.62 23.03 -33.19
CA GLU A 405 -15.12 24.28 -32.60
C GLU A 405 -15.49 25.33 -33.67
N SER A 406 -14.90 25.20 -34.85
CA SER A 406 -15.26 25.95 -36.06
C SER A 406 -16.70 25.72 -36.53
N SER A 407 -17.28 24.53 -36.34
CA SER A 407 -18.67 24.26 -36.73
C SER A 407 -19.65 25.09 -35.90
N TYR A 408 -19.43 25.15 -34.58
CA TYR A 408 -20.29 25.89 -33.65
C TYR A 408 -20.22 27.40 -33.83
N SER A 409 -19.01 27.95 -33.96
CA SER A 409 -18.81 29.38 -34.17
C SER A 409 -19.43 29.84 -35.48
N ASN A 410 -19.32 29.04 -36.55
CA ASN A 410 -19.95 29.31 -37.84
C ASN A 410 -21.49 29.28 -37.75
N GLN A 411 -22.07 28.31 -37.03
CA GLN A 411 -23.52 28.25 -36.82
C GLN A 411 -24.03 29.46 -36.02
N LEU A 412 -23.37 29.85 -34.94
CA LEU A 412 -23.70 31.04 -34.15
C LEU A 412 -23.62 32.32 -34.98
N LEU A 413 -22.52 32.50 -35.72
CA LEU A 413 -22.31 33.67 -36.56
C LEU A 413 -23.37 33.73 -37.67
N SER A 414 -23.72 32.60 -38.27
CA SER A 414 -24.78 32.53 -39.29
C SER A 414 -26.14 32.94 -38.73
N LEU A 415 -26.49 32.49 -37.52
CA LEU A 415 -27.74 32.83 -36.85
C LEU A 415 -27.76 34.32 -36.48
N MET A 416 -26.68 34.83 -35.90
CA MET A 416 -26.51 36.26 -35.58
C MET A 416 -26.67 37.12 -36.82
N THR A 417 -26.05 36.73 -37.93
CA THR A 417 -26.14 37.45 -39.21
C THR A 417 -27.57 37.42 -39.75
N LYS A 418 -28.26 36.28 -39.66
CA LYS A 418 -29.69 36.15 -40.02
C LYS A 418 -30.60 37.01 -39.15
N LEU A 419 -30.35 37.14 -37.85
CA LEU A 419 -31.16 37.99 -36.96
C LEU A 419 -30.88 39.48 -37.17
N LYS A 420 -29.61 39.87 -37.35
CA LYS A 420 -29.21 41.26 -37.63
C LYS A 420 -29.73 41.78 -38.97
N SER A 421 -29.97 40.90 -39.94
CA SER A 421 -30.47 41.28 -41.27
C SER A 421 -31.98 41.48 -41.35
N ILE A 422 -32.74 41.20 -40.27
CA ILE A 422 -34.20 41.40 -40.22
C ILE A 422 -34.50 42.90 -40.25
N PRO A 423 -35.18 43.42 -41.29
CA PRO A 423 -35.63 44.81 -41.29
C PRO A 423 -36.69 45.03 -40.21
N VAL A 424 -36.47 46.02 -39.35
CA VAL A 424 -37.36 46.41 -38.27
C VAL A 424 -37.87 47.84 -38.46
N LEU A 425 -39.14 48.08 -38.13
CA LEU A 425 -39.72 49.42 -38.09
C LEU A 425 -40.59 49.57 -36.84
N SER A 426 -40.46 50.68 -36.14
CA SER A 426 -41.30 51.03 -34.98
C SER A 426 -42.07 52.30 -35.26
N THR A 427 -43.32 52.37 -34.80
CA THR A 427 -44.11 53.61 -34.82
C THR A 427 -43.91 54.46 -33.57
N ALA A 428 -42.96 54.13 -32.68
CA ALA A 428 -42.61 54.96 -31.55
C ALA A 428 -42.05 56.31 -32.04
N GLY A 429 -42.77 57.41 -31.82
CA GLY A 429 -42.35 58.73 -32.27
C GLY A 429 -43.40 59.83 -32.07
N ALA A 430 -43.18 60.98 -32.69
CA ALA A 430 -43.88 62.24 -32.41
C ALA A 430 -45.40 62.29 -32.73
N GLN A 431 -45.93 61.35 -33.52
CA GLN A 431 -47.36 61.32 -33.89
C GLN A 431 -48.03 60.07 -33.33
N GLU A 432 -49.12 60.29 -32.59
CA GLU A 432 -49.95 59.23 -32.01
C GLU A 432 -50.78 58.52 -33.08
N ILE A 433 -50.80 57.19 -33.06
CA ILE A 433 -51.55 56.35 -34.01
C ILE A 433 -52.83 55.77 -33.43
N PHE A 434 -52.95 55.74 -32.10
CA PHE A 434 -54.11 55.26 -31.35
C PHE A 434 -54.37 56.16 -30.14
N ASN A 435 -55.63 56.47 -29.86
CA ASN A 435 -56.00 57.10 -28.59
C ASN A 435 -55.78 56.16 -27.39
N SER A 436 -55.66 56.74 -26.19
CA SER A 436 -55.64 55.98 -24.94
C SER A 436 -56.84 55.03 -24.83
N GLY A 437 -56.62 53.80 -24.38
CA GLY A 437 -57.65 52.76 -24.25
C GLY A 437 -58.28 52.25 -25.55
N SER A 438 -57.91 52.79 -26.71
CA SER A 438 -58.53 52.45 -28.01
C SER A 438 -57.58 51.72 -28.96
N ALA A 439 -58.18 50.93 -29.86
CA ALA A 439 -57.52 50.28 -31.00
C ALA A 439 -57.90 50.91 -32.36
N ALA A 440 -58.71 51.97 -32.37
CA ALA A 440 -59.07 52.66 -33.61
C ALA A 440 -57.91 53.52 -34.13
N LEU A 441 -57.55 53.36 -35.41
CA LEU A 441 -56.49 54.11 -36.06
C LEU A 441 -56.89 55.57 -36.26
N LEU A 442 -55.99 56.50 -35.89
CA LEU A 442 -56.17 57.92 -36.14
C LEU A 442 -55.89 58.26 -37.62
N PRO A 443 -56.52 59.30 -38.21
CA PRO A 443 -56.23 59.73 -39.59
C PRO A 443 -54.74 60.03 -39.83
N ALA A 444 -54.05 60.58 -38.82
CA ALA A 444 -52.61 60.85 -38.85
C ALA A 444 -51.75 59.57 -38.96
N ALA A 445 -52.26 58.40 -38.54
CA ALA A 445 -51.55 57.14 -38.60
C ALA A 445 -51.24 56.71 -40.05
N ALA A 446 -52.04 57.13 -41.02
CA ALA A 446 -51.84 56.79 -42.43
C ALA A 446 -50.44 57.20 -42.95
N LYS A 447 -49.87 58.31 -42.45
CA LYS A 447 -48.52 58.76 -42.84
C LYS A 447 -47.43 57.81 -42.35
N GLN A 448 -47.49 57.36 -41.09
CA GLN A 448 -46.53 56.42 -40.52
C GLN A 448 -46.71 55.00 -41.12
N LEU A 449 -47.96 54.57 -41.30
CA LEU A 449 -48.28 53.27 -41.92
C LEU A 449 -47.88 53.21 -43.41
N LYS A 450 -47.74 54.35 -44.10
CA LYS A 450 -47.21 54.37 -45.47
C LYS A 450 -45.76 53.87 -45.55
N ASN A 451 -44.92 54.17 -44.56
CA ASN A 451 -43.55 53.67 -44.50
C ASN A 451 -43.50 52.15 -44.35
N ILE A 452 -44.41 51.61 -43.53
CA ILE A 452 -44.62 50.18 -43.37
C ILE A 452 -45.03 49.55 -44.71
N LEU A 453 -46.00 50.17 -45.41
CA LEU A 453 -46.48 49.69 -46.70
C LEU A 453 -45.36 49.66 -47.76
N MET A 454 -44.48 50.66 -47.79
CA MET A 454 -43.32 50.68 -48.69
C MET A 454 -42.36 49.52 -48.40
N LEU A 455 -42.05 49.28 -47.13
CA LEU A 455 -41.20 48.14 -46.73
C LEU A 455 -41.87 46.79 -47.04
N ALA A 456 -43.18 46.68 -46.80
CA ALA A 456 -43.96 45.48 -47.13
C ALA A 456 -43.91 45.15 -48.63
N ARG A 457 -43.90 46.17 -49.50
CA ARG A 457 -43.79 46.02 -50.96
C ARG A 457 -42.35 45.74 -51.40
N LYS A 458 -41.36 46.31 -50.72
CA LYS A 458 -39.93 46.07 -50.99
C LYS A 458 -39.53 44.62 -50.72
N TYR A 459 -40.17 43.95 -49.76
CA TYR A 459 -39.89 42.54 -49.39
C TYR A 459 -41.12 41.65 -49.63
N PRO A 460 -41.52 41.38 -50.90
CA PRO A 460 -42.79 40.73 -51.24
C PRO A 460 -42.88 39.27 -50.78
N ASN A 461 -41.73 38.59 -50.64
CA ASN A 461 -41.65 37.18 -50.26
C ASN A 461 -41.53 36.97 -48.74
N ASN A 462 -41.45 38.06 -47.96
CA ASN A 462 -41.27 38.01 -46.52
C ASN A 462 -42.61 38.17 -45.80
N ASN A 463 -42.66 37.60 -44.60
CA ASN A 463 -43.77 37.76 -43.67
C ASN A 463 -43.59 39.06 -42.86
N LEU A 464 -44.70 39.69 -42.51
CA LEU A 464 -44.74 40.86 -41.64
C LEU A 464 -45.29 40.43 -40.30
N LEU A 465 -44.44 40.42 -39.29
CA LEU A 465 -44.84 40.24 -37.91
C LEU A 465 -45.18 41.60 -37.31
N ILE A 466 -46.47 41.81 -37.01
CA ILE A 466 -47.03 43.02 -36.43
C ILE A 466 -47.17 42.80 -34.92
N VAL A 467 -46.42 43.56 -34.13
CA VAL A 467 -46.38 43.44 -32.67
C VAL A 467 -47.02 44.68 -32.05
N GLY A 468 -48.08 44.46 -31.29
CA GLY A 468 -48.72 45.52 -30.52
C GLY A 468 -48.09 45.69 -29.14
N HIS A 469 -47.96 46.94 -28.72
CA HIS A 469 -47.57 47.34 -27.37
C HIS A 469 -48.60 48.30 -26.75
N SER A 470 -48.65 48.35 -25.43
CA SER A 470 -49.43 49.32 -24.66
C SER A 470 -48.55 50.03 -23.63
N ASP A 471 -49.08 51.11 -23.06
CA ASP A 471 -48.58 51.64 -21.79
C ASP A 471 -49.04 50.74 -20.62
N ASP A 472 -48.56 51.05 -19.42
CA ASP A 472 -48.85 50.34 -18.17
C ASP A 472 -50.16 50.78 -17.50
N THR A 473 -50.98 51.58 -18.18
CA THR A 473 -52.20 52.13 -17.61
C THR A 473 -53.32 51.08 -17.68
N GLY A 474 -53.51 50.32 -16.61
CA GLY A 474 -54.57 49.32 -16.47
C GLY A 474 -54.06 47.97 -15.98
N ARG A 475 -54.86 46.91 -16.17
CA ARG A 475 -54.44 45.53 -15.87
C ARG A 475 -53.63 44.95 -17.02
N SER A 476 -52.56 44.22 -16.74
CA SER A 476 -51.68 43.64 -17.77
C SER A 476 -52.42 42.73 -18.76
N ASP A 477 -53.39 41.92 -18.32
CA ASP A 477 -54.22 41.10 -19.21
C ASP A 477 -55.04 41.94 -20.20
N TYR A 478 -55.56 43.07 -19.74
CA TYR A 478 -56.29 44.02 -20.58
C TYR A 478 -55.36 44.69 -21.60
N ASN A 479 -54.17 45.08 -21.16
CA ASN A 479 -53.10 45.65 -21.98
C ASN A 479 -52.62 44.67 -23.07
N LEU A 480 -52.52 43.38 -22.76
CA LEU A 480 -52.22 42.32 -23.73
C LEU A 480 -53.33 42.17 -24.79
N LEU A 481 -54.60 42.20 -24.37
CA LEU A 481 -55.73 42.16 -25.31
C LEU A 481 -55.82 43.43 -26.17
N LEU A 482 -55.59 44.60 -25.58
CA LEU A 482 -55.64 45.89 -26.26
C LEU A 482 -54.53 46.01 -27.31
N SER A 483 -53.31 45.63 -26.95
CA SER A 483 -52.18 45.59 -27.88
C SER A 483 -52.43 44.62 -29.04
N LYS A 484 -53.03 43.44 -28.79
CA LYS A 484 -53.47 42.52 -29.85
C LYS A 484 -54.51 43.16 -30.79
N LYS A 485 -55.51 43.86 -30.25
CA LYS A 485 -56.54 44.58 -31.04
C LYS A 485 -55.92 45.69 -31.91
N ARG A 486 -54.92 46.42 -31.40
CA ARG A 486 -54.17 47.43 -32.16
C ARG A 486 -53.40 46.80 -33.33
N ALA A 487 -52.73 45.68 -33.10
CA ALA A 487 -52.05 44.93 -34.17
C ALA A 487 -53.03 44.40 -35.23
N ILE A 488 -54.22 43.93 -34.84
CA ILE A 488 -55.30 43.55 -35.77
C ILE A 488 -55.74 44.75 -36.63
N SER A 489 -55.85 45.94 -36.04
CA SER A 489 -56.27 47.14 -36.76
C SER A 489 -55.26 47.55 -37.84
N VAL A 490 -53.96 47.49 -37.52
CA VAL A 490 -52.89 47.68 -38.52
C VAL A 490 -52.90 46.60 -39.58
N ARG A 491 -53.12 45.32 -39.21
CA ARG A 491 -53.25 44.23 -40.18
C ARG A 491 -54.39 44.51 -41.16
N ASN A 492 -55.57 44.87 -40.67
CA ASN A 492 -56.73 45.11 -41.52
C ASN A 492 -56.49 46.29 -42.47
N TRP A 493 -55.85 47.36 -41.99
CA TRP A 493 -55.41 48.47 -42.85
C TRP A 493 -54.44 48.01 -43.95
N LEU A 494 -53.51 47.09 -43.67
CA LEU A 494 -52.60 46.54 -44.69
C LEU A 494 -53.31 45.62 -45.69
N LEU A 495 -54.35 44.90 -45.26
CA LEU A 495 -55.20 44.09 -46.16
C LEU A 495 -55.92 44.98 -47.18
N GLU A 496 -56.47 46.11 -46.75
CA GLU A 496 -57.09 47.12 -47.63
C GLU A 496 -56.09 47.72 -48.64
N LYS A 497 -54.78 47.64 -48.36
CA LYS A 497 -53.69 48.07 -49.26
C LYS A 497 -53.12 46.92 -50.11
N ASN A 498 -53.85 45.81 -50.22
CA ASN A 498 -53.53 44.63 -51.02
C ASN A 498 -52.27 43.87 -50.61
N ILE A 499 -51.93 43.85 -49.31
CA ILE A 499 -50.93 42.92 -48.79
C ILE A 499 -51.57 41.56 -48.53
N ALA A 500 -50.97 40.49 -49.05
CA ALA A 500 -51.53 39.14 -48.95
C ALA A 500 -51.71 38.70 -47.47
N PRO A 501 -52.87 38.17 -47.09
CA PRO A 501 -53.19 37.83 -45.69
C PRO A 501 -52.25 36.79 -45.09
N GLN A 502 -51.73 35.86 -45.91
CA GLN A 502 -50.82 34.80 -45.46
C GLN A 502 -49.51 35.38 -44.90
N ARG A 503 -49.09 36.54 -45.40
CA ARG A 503 -47.87 37.24 -45.00
C ARG A 503 -48.02 37.98 -43.67
N LEU A 504 -49.23 38.31 -43.26
CA LEU A 504 -49.47 39.13 -42.07
C LEU A 504 -49.63 38.27 -40.83
N LYS A 505 -48.74 38.45 -39.85
CA LYS A 505 -48.72 37.72 -38.58
C LYS A 505 -48.88 38.71 -37.43
N ILE A 506 -49.58 38.31 -36.38
CA ILE A 506 -49.91 39.18 -35.24
C ILE A 506 -49.27 38.62 -33.98
N SER A 507 -48.64 39.51 -33.21
CA SER A 507 -48.14 39.27 -31.86
C SER A 507 -48.56 40.43 -30.95
N ALA A 508 -48.61 40.17 -29.63
CA ALA A 508 -48.96 41.17 -28.63
C ALA A 508 -47.99 41.05 -27.45
N ALA A 509 -47.40 42.18 -27.05
CA ALA A 509 -46.47 42.26 -25.92
C ALA A 509 -47.11 42.91 -24.69
N GLY A 510 -48.30 43.52 -24.81
CA GLY A 510 -48.92 44.28 -23.73
C GLY A 510 -48.02 45.41 -23.25
N ASP A 511 -47.91 45.54 -21.93
CA ASP A 511 -47.11 46.53 -21.21
C ASP A 511 -45.73 46.00 -20.77
N SER A 512 -45.39 44.76 -21.14
CA SER A 512 -44.18 44.07 -20.67
C SER A 512 -42.86 44.61 -21.24
N GLU A 513 -42.92 45.45 -22.28
CA GLU A 513 -41.75 45.94 -23.02
C GLU A 513 -41.82 47.47 -23.29
N PRO A 514 -41.75 48.30 -22.23
CA PRO A 514 -41.71 49.75 -22.38
C PRO A 514 -40.38 50.19 -23.00
N VAL A 515 -40.45 51.11 -23.96
CA VAL A 515 -39.28 51.76 -24.59
C VAL A 515 -39.03 53.16 -24.05
N SER A 516 -39.98 53.70 -23.30
CA SER A 516 -39.89 55.00 -22.63
C SER A 516 -40.54 54.98 -21.25
N ASN A 517 -40.32 56.03 -20.46
CA ASN A 517 -40.80 56.12 -19.09
C ASN A 517 -42.33 56.33 -19.04
N ASN A 518 -43.06 55.30 -18.58
CA ASN A 518 -44.51 55.35 -18.42
C ASN A 518 -45.00 56.39 -17.39
N SER A 519 -44.14 56.93 -16.53
CA SER A 519 -44.53 58.00 -15.60
C SER A 519 -44.87 59.31 -16.32
N THR A 520 -44.37 59.50 -17.55
CA THR A 520 -44.62 60.72 -18.34
C THR A 520 -45.67 60.48 -19.44
N PRO A 521 -46.54 61.47 -19.75
CA PRO A 521 -47.50 61.34 -20.86
C PRO A 521 -46.82 61.05 -22.21
N ALA A 522 -45.69 61.72 -22.47
CA ALA A 522 -44.88 61.49 -23.66
C ALA A 522 -44.34 60.05 -23.70
N GLY A 523 -43.81 59.53 -22.59
CA GLY A 523 -43.30 58.16 -22.56
C GLY A 523 -44.40 57.11 -22.71
N ARG A 524 -45.60 57.32 -22.13
CA ARG A 524 -46.76 56.45 -22.39
C ARG A 524 -47.14 56.42 -23.87
N GLN A 525 -47.13 57.58 -24.53
CA GLN A 525 -47.38 57.66 -25.98
C GLN A 525 -46.36 56.84 -26.78
N HIS A 526 -45.08 56.89 -26.42
CA HIS A 526 -44.05 56.07 -27.08
C HIS A 526 -44.24 54.57 -26.83
N ASN A 527 -44.83 54.19 -25.69
CA ASN A 527 -45.12 52.79 -25.36
C ASN A 527 -46.38 52.26 -26.06
N ARG A 528 -47.34 53.12 -26.42
CA ARG A 528 -48.49 52.80 -27.30
C ARG A 528 -48.09 52.71 -28.78
N ARG A 529 -47.22 51.77 -29.11
CA ARG A 529 -46.61 51.61 -30.44
C ARG A 529 -46.96 50.30 -31.13
N ILE A 530 -46.68 50.25 -32.42
CA ILE A 530 -46.66 49.05 -33.23
C ILE A 530 -45.25 48.86 -33.76
N GLU A 531 -44.74 47.65 -33.62
CA GLU A 531 -43.49 47.23 -34.22
C GLU A 531 -43.77 46.27 -35.36
N ILE A 532 -43.00 46.38 -36.43
CA ILE A 532 -43.12 45.51 -37.59
C ILE A 532 -41.75 44.95 -37.93
N LEU A 533 -41.70 43.62 -37.98
CA LEU A 533 -40.51 42.87 -38.31
C LEU A 533 -40.75 42.13 -39.63
N ILE A 534 -39.83 42.29 -40.58
CA ILE A 534 -39.89 41.63 -41.88
C ILE A 534 -39.09 40.33 -41.81
N VAL A 535 -39.81 39.23 -41.59
CA VAL A 535 -39.20 37.94 -41.33
C VAL A 535 -39.20 37.09 -42.60
N PRO A 536 -38.03 36.60 -43.06
CA PRO A 536 -37.97 35.66 -44.18
C PRO A 536 -38.79 34.38 -43.90
N PRO A 537 -39.43 33.79 -44.91
CA PRO A 537 -40.32 32.64 -44.74
C PRO A 537 -39.59 31.40 -44.19
N GLU A 538 -38.30 31.24 -44.54
CA GLU A 538 -37.41 30.20 -44.02
C GLU A 538 -37.28 30.23 -42.49
N ILE A 539 -37.25 31.43 -41.89
CA ILE A 539 -37.09 31.53 -40.43
C ILE A 539 -38.44 31.23 -39.74
N MET A 540 -39.57 31.50 -40.40
CA MET A 540 -40.92 31.28 -39.83
C MET A 540 -41.41 29.81 -39.89
N THR A 541 -40.79 28.97 -40.70
CA THR A 541 -41.27 27.60 -41.00
C THR A 541 -40.58 26.50 -40.20
N ASN A 542 -39.63 26.82 -39.31
CA ASN A 542 -39.07 25.84 -38.37
C ASN A 542 -40.11 25.43 -37.30
N ARG A 543 -41.06 24.58 -37.72
CA ARG A 543 -41.85 23.67 -36.93
C ARG A 543 -41.67 22.28 -37.52
N SER A 544 -40.70 21.55 -37.00
CA SER A 544 -40.68 20.09 -36.88
C SER A 544 -39.47 19.72 -36.04
#